data_AF-A0A5S4G583-F1
#
_entry.id   AF-A0A5S4G583-F1
#
_cell.length_a   1.000
_cell.length_b   1.000
_cell.length_c   1.000
_cell.angle_alpha   90.00
_cell.angle_beta   90.00
_cell.angle_gamma   90.00
#
_symmetry.space_group_name_H-M   'P 1'
#
loop_
_entity.id
_entity.type
_entity.pdbx_description
1 polymer ?
#
loop_
_entity_poly.entity_id
_entity_poly.type
_entity_poly.pdbx_seq_one_letter_code
_entity_poly.pdbx_strand_id
1 'polypeptide(L)'
;MSDPDEAVATALDAYQQQLLPDDGASHRADPALAAPLITSLVEQLARYADRRDLDIHDTFTELHQQHLDRGGHDHDPSYSFRLGAEVQFRQGRTATGAKTHHPLWRGFITALATAPDGEHQCTVRIPGINEGLHVAASELEPADALLPLPTRTAGVVTHARDAESTIVDIAVRLKRAANNGLVPDEQALADLAQLTMRLSRWSGGRPDAIMRHYYDRIMRAARKPSRGRPGPDAAARLAATEFP
;
A
#
# COMPACT_ATOMS: atom_id res chain seq x y z
N MET A 1 -9.72 8.15 16.73
CA MET A 1 -8.66 7.27 16.20
C MET A 1 -7.37 7.85 16.75
N SER A 2 -6.58 7.06 17.48
CA SER A 2 -5.32 7.55 18.05
C SER A 2 -4.39 7.99 16.94
N ASP A 3 -3.68 9.09 17.16
CA ASP A 3 -2.60 9.56 16.31
C ASP A 3 -1.56 8.43 16.15
N PRO A 4 -1.12 8.07 14.92
CA PRO A 4 -0.08 7.05 14.72
C PRO A 4 1.16 7.29 15.58
N ASP A 5 1.55 8.55 15.80
CA ASP A 5 2.69 8.90 16.64
C ASP A 5 2.41 8.58 18.13
N GLU A 6 1.19 8.82 18.59
CA GLU A 6 0.76 8.49 19.95
C GLU A 6 0.67 6.97 20.17
N ALA A 7 0.31 6.21 19.14
CA ALA A 7 0.30 4.75 19.20
C ALA A 7 1.72 4.18 19.31
N VAL A 8 2.69 4.76 18.57
CA VAL A 8 4.11 4.41 18.68
C VAL A 8 4.65 4.77 20.05
N ALA A 9 4.35 5.97 20.55
CA ALA A 9 4.76 6.40 21.89
C ALA A 9 4.20 5.47 22.98
N THR A 10 2.93 5.05 22.86
CA THR A 10 2.31 4.08 23.79
C THR A 10 3.01 2.72 23.73
N ALA A 11 3.40 2.23 22.54
CA ALA A 11 4.14 0.98 22.40
C ALA A 11 5.53 1.08 23.05
N LEU A 12 6.22 2.21 22.89
CA LEU A 12 7.50 2.48 23.53
C LEU A 12 7.35 2.64 25.06
N ASP A 13 6.27 3.23 25.56
CA ASP A 13 5.99 3.31 27.00
C ASP A 13 5.87 1.91 27.61
N ALA A 14 5.07 1.04 26.97
CA ALA A 14 4.90 -0.35 27.43
C ALA A 14 6.21 -1.15 27.36
N TYR A 15 7.01 -0.93 26.31
CA TYR A 15 8.31 -1.57 26.16
C TYR A 15 9.30 -1.09 27.23
N GLN A 16 9.35 0.21 27.50
CA GLN A 16 10.18 0.78 28.56
C GLN A 16 9.79 0.23 29.93
N GLN A 17 8.49 0.17 30.26
CA GLN A 17 8.02 -0.39 31.54
C GLN A 17 8.42 -1.86 31.74
N GLN A 18 8.50 -2.65 30.66
CA GLN A 18 8.94 -4.04 30.76
C GLN A 18 10.45 -4.17 31.00
N LEU A 19 11.26 -3.27 30.44
CA LEU A 19 12.72 -3.29 30.60
C LEU A 19 13.20 -2.58 31.87
N LEU A 20 12.50 -1.51 32.26
CA LEU A 20 12.86 -0.56 33.31
C LEU A 20 11.62 -0.26 34.19
N PRO A 21 11.10 -1.24 34.95
CA PRO A 21 9.84 -1.09 35.71
C PRO A 21 9.90 -0.03 36.82
N ASP A 22 11.10 0.33 37.30
CA ASP A 22 11.30 1.24 38.43
C ASP A 22 11.94 2.59 38.02
N ASP A 23 12.09 2.87 36.72
CA ASP A 23 12.72 4.10 36.26
C ASP A 23 11.68 5.22 36.04
N GLY A 24 11.88 6.35 36.72
CA GLY A 24 11.02 7.53 36.62
C GLY A 24 11.30 8.37 35.36
N ALA A 25 12.38 8.08 34.63
CA ALA A 25 12.69 8.74 33.38
C ALA A 25 11.81 8.22 32.25
N SER A 26 11.29 9.10 31.40
CA SER A 26 10.43 8.74 30.26
C SER A 26 11.07 9.15 28.96
N HIS A 27 11.11 8.25 27.99
CA HIS A 27 11.57 8.55 26.64
C HIS A 27 10.81 9.71 25.96
N ARG A 28 9.58 10.01 26.41
CA ARG A 28 8.78 11.14 25.91
C ARG A 28 9.37 12.49 26.33
N ALA A 29 10.03 12.55 27.49
CA ALA A 29 10.64 13.76 28.04
C ALA A 29 12.16 13.83 27.78
N ASP A 30 12.80 12.71 27.43
CA ASP A 30 14.23 12.61 27.20
C ASP A 30 14.55 11.85 25.89
N PRO A 31 14.91 12.56 24.81
CA PRO A 31 15.35 11.95 23.55
C PRO A 31 16.58 11.05 23.70
N ALA A 32 17.43 11.28 24.70
CA ALA A 32 18.61 10.45 24.95
C ALA A 32 18.23 9.04 25.45
N LEU A 33 17.04 8.88 26.03
CA LEU A 33 16.46 7.58 26.36
C LEU A 33 15.69 6.96 25.18
N ALA A 34 15.07 7.77 24.32
CA ALA A 34 14.31 7.27 23.18
C ALA A 34 15.17 6.49 22.18
N ALA A 35 16.33 7.03 21.79
CA ALA A 35 17.22 6.39 20.81
C ALA A 35 17.69 4.97 21.20
N PRO A 36 18.23 4.72 22.42
CA PRO A 36 18.63 3.38 22.82
C PRO A 36 17.43 2.43 23.00
N LEU A 37 16.26 2.93 23.45
CA LEU A 37 15.05 2.11 23.55
C LEU A 37 14.54 1.65 22.18
N ILE A 38 14.50 2.55 21.20
CA ILE A 38 14.14 2.22 19.81
C ILE A 38 15.13 1.20 19.23
N THR A 39 16.43 1.40 19.47
CA THR A 39 17.47 0.46 19.00
C THR A 39 17.26 -0.94 19.58
N SER A 40 17.07 -1.05 20.90
CA SER A 40 16.79 -2.32 21.58
C SER A 40 15.51 -2.98 21.06
N LEU A 41 14.45 -2.20 20.81
CA LEU A 41 13.20 -2.70 20.26
C LEU A 41 13.40 -3.27 18.85
N VAL A 42 14.11 -2.55 17.97
CA VAL A 42 14.44 -3.00 16.61
C VAL A 42 15.23 -4.32 16.63
N GLU A 43 16.24 -4.43 17.49
CA GLU A 43 17.01 -5.67 17.65
C GLU A 43 16.16 -6.86 18.15
N GLN A 44 15.21 -6.61 19.05
CA GLN A 44 14.30 -7.65 19.52
C GLN A 44 13.29 -8.07 18.45
N LEU A 45 12.80 -7.12 17.65
CA LEU A 45 11.94 -7.41 16.50
C LEU A 45 12.69 -8.25 15.44
N ALA A 46 13.96 -7.95 15.16
CA ALA A 46 14.79 -8.76 14.28
C ALA A 46 14.93 -10.20 14.78
N ARG A 47 15.30 -10.38 16.06
CA ARG A 47 15.38 -11.73 16.66
C ARG A 47 14.04 -12.46 16.68
N TYR A 48 12.93 -11.75 16.83
CA TYR A 48 11.60 -12.34 16.76
C TYR A 48 11.25 -12.79 15.34
N ALA A 49 11.56 -11.96 14.34
CA ALA A 49 11.36 -12.25 12.93
C ALA A 49 12.14 -13.49 12.49
N ASP A 50 13.42 -13.60 12.87
CA ASP A 50 14.25 -14.78 12.59
C ASP A 50 13.62 -16.08 13.11
N ARG A 51 13.07 -16.05 14.33
CA ARG A 51 12.39 -17.23 14.92
C ARG A 51 11.08 -17.59 14.22
N ARG A 52 10.53 -16.67 13.43
CA ARG A 52 9.25 -16.81 12.72
C ARG A 52 9.43 -16.93 11.21
N ASP A 53 10.66 -17.03 10.72
CA ASP A 53 10.99 -17.09 9.30
C ASP A 53 10.41 -15.89 8.52
N LEU A 54 10.46 -14.70 9.14
CA LEU A 54 10.05 -13.44 8.53
C LEU A 54 11.29 -12.70 8.00
N ASP A 55 11.26 -12.31 6.73
CA ASP A 55 12.36 -11.55 6.13
C ASP A 55 12.34 -10.08 6.56
N ILE A 56 13.02 -9.81 7.68
CA ILE A 56 13.12 -8.46 8.21
C ILE A 56 14.12 -7.60 7.43
N HIS A 57 15.06 -8.21 6.70
CA HIS A 57 16.05 -7.48 5.92
C HIS A 57 15.41 -6.84 4.70
N ASP A 58 14.61 -7.61 3.96
CA ASP A 58 13.81 -7.08 2.86
C ASP A 58 12.80 -6.04 3.37
N THR A 59 12.17 -6.30 4.52
CA THR A 59 11.24 -5.34 5.14
C THR A 59 11.92 -4.02 5.51
N PHE A 60 13.09 -4.04 6.16
CA PHE A 60 13.83 -2.82 6.49
C PHE A 60 14.38 -2.13 5.25
N THR A 61 14.83 -2.87 4.25
CA THR A 61 15.31 -2.31 2.97
C THR A 61 14.16 -1.60 2.26
N GLU A 62 12.98 -2.22 2.23
CA GLU A 62 11.79 -1.61 1.65
C GLU A 62 11.34 -0.38 2.46
N LEU A 63 11.30 -0.45 3.79
CA LEU A 63 10.94 0.69 4.64
C LEU A 63 11.97 1.82 4.54
N HIS A 64 13.25 1.50 4.44
CA HIS A 64 14.32 2.47 4.23
C HIS A 64 14.20 3.10 2.84
N GLN A 65 13.97 2.31 1.80
CA GLN A 65 13.71 2.83 0.46
C GLN A 65 12.46 3.71 0.45
N GLN A 66 11.36 3.28 1.08
CA GLN A 66 10.16 4.08 1.25
C GLN A 66 10.44 5.36 2.06
N HIS A 67 11.32 5.33 3.06
CA HIS A 67 11.72 6.53 3.80
C HIS A 67 12.53 7.50 2.94
N LEU A 68 13.48 6.98 2.16
CA LEU A 68 14.22 7.76 1.16
C LEU A 68 13.26 8.35 0.11
N ASP A 69 12.27 7.57 -0.33
CA ASP A 69 11.20 8.02 -1.22
C ASP A 69 10.28 9.04 -0.53
N ARG A 70 10.17 9.00 0.82
CA ARG A 70 9.31 9.87 1.63
C ARG A 70 9.89 11.26 1.92
N GLY A 71 11.17 11.49 1.64
CA GLY A 71 11.80 12.81 1.74
C GLY A 71 12.00 13.31 3.17
N GLY A 72 13.22 13.16 3.69
CA GLY A 72 13.67 13.94 4.85
C GLY A 72 13.87 15.42 4.49
N HIS A 73 13.96 16.29 5.50
CA HIS A 73 14.04 17.76 5.42
C HIS A 73 15.18 18.34 4.55
N ASP A 74 16.04 17.54 3.94
CA ASP A 74 17.29 18.00 3.35
C ASP A 74 17.60 17.42 1.95
N HIS A 75 16.65 16.83 1.22
CA HIS A 75 16.96 16.24 -0.09
C HIS A 75 15.99 16.51 -1.25
N ASP A 76 16.61 16.46 -2.42
CA ASP A 76 16.15 16.85 -3.75
C ASP A 76 14.83 16.14 -4.14
N PRO A 77 13.76 16.89 -4.49
CA PRO A 77 12.46 16.34 -4.91
C PRO A 77 12.54 15.42 -6.13
N SER A 78 13.66 15.38 -6.86
CA SER A 78 13.83 14.50 -8.02
C SER A 78 13.77 12.99 -7.71
N TYR A 79 14.05 12.56 -6.46
CA TYR A 79 14.07 11.13 -6.08
C TYR A 79 12.72 10.56 -5.58
N SER A 80 11.80 11.40 -5.07
CA SER A 80 10.50 10.95 -4.53
C SER A 80 9.43 10.73 -5.60
N PHE A 81 9.65 11.23 -6.82
CA PHE A 81 8.67 11.17 -7.90
C PHE A 81 9.05 10.16 -8.97
N ARG A 82 8.87 8.88 -8.64
CA ARG A 82 8.97 7.77 -9.61
C ARG A 82 7.61 7.28 -10.06
N LEU A 83 7.56 6.65 -11.24
CA LEU A 83 6.35 5.97 -11.70
C LEU A 83 5.88 4.98 -10.63
N GLY A 84 4.66 5.20 -10.18
CA GLY A 84 4.00 4.34 -9.24
C GLY A 84 4.13 4.71 -7.77
N ALA A 85 4.90 5.74 -7.43
CA ALA A 85 5.01 6.23 -6.06
C ALA A 85 3.63 6.62 -5.51
N GLU A 86 3.41 6.29 -4.24
CA GLU A 86 2.22 6.70 -3.48
C GLU A 86 2.41 8.16 -3.01
N VAL A 87 1.56 9.06 -3.48
CA VAL A 87 1.68 10.50 -3.24
C VAL A 87 0.35 11.08 -2.75
N GLN A 88 0.46 12.16 -1.97
CA GLN A 88 -0.65 12.97 -1.51
C GLN A 88 -0.45 14.43 -1.88
N PHE A 89 -1.56 15.15 -1.99
CA PHE A 89 -1.56 16.58 -2.27
C PHE A 89 -1.23 17.35 -1.00
N ARG A 90 -0.20 18.21 -1.06
CA ARG A 90 0.20 19.07 0.06
C ARG A 90 -0.99 19.91 0.53
N GLN A 91 -1.28 19.92 1.82
CA GLN A 91 -2.41 20.70 2.38
C GLN A 91 -2.04 22.17 2.71
N GLY A 92 -0.83 22.61 2.31
CA GLY A 92 -0.28 23.95 2.55
C GLY A 92 -0.32 24.88 1.33
N ARG A 93 0.34 26.05 1.44
CA ARG A 93 0.56 26.92 0.27
C ARG A 93 1.44 26.19 -0.74
N THR A 94 1.02 26.17 -2.00
CA THR A 94 1.83 25.67 -3.12
C THR A 94 3.07 26.54 -3.32
N ALA A 95 4.03 26.09 -4.14
CA ALA A 95 5.19 26.90 -4.54
C ALA A 95 4.77 28.23 -5.21
N THR A 96 3.57 28.27 -5.80
CA THR A 96 2.94 29.47 -6.39
C THR A 96 2.21 30.36 -5.37
N GLY A 97 2.20 30.00 -4.08
CA GLY A 97 1.53 30.74 -3.01
C GLY A 97 0.01 30.56 -2.96
N ALA A 98 -0.56 29.75 -3.85
CA ALA A 98 -1.98 29.43 -3.88
C ALA A 98 -2.35 28.44 -2.77
N LYS A 99 -3.58 28.54 -2.27
CA LYS A 99 -4.13 27.54 -1.34
C LYS A 99 -4.46 26.29 -2.15
N THR A 100 -3.99 25.11 -1.72
CA THR A 100 -4.36 23.88 -2.42
C THR A 100 -5.88 23.70 -2.41
N HIS A 101 -6.44 23.57 -3.61
CA HIS A 101 -7.88 23.41 -3.85
C HIS A 101 -8.33 21.95 -3.74
N HIS A 102 -7.40 21.02 -3.60
CA HIS A 102 -7.69 19.60 -3.57
C HIS A 102 -7.97 19.13 -2.14
N PRO A 103 -8.99 18.27 -1.93
CA PRO A 103 -9.12 17.51 -0.70
C PRO A 103 -7.85 16.70 -0.41
N LEU A 104 -7.76 16.04 0.74
CA LEU A 104 -6.67 15.11 1.08
C LEU A 104 -6.72 13.85 0.17
N TRP A 105 -6.38 14.06 -1.09
CA TRP A 105 -6.36 13.04 -2.13
C TRP A 105 -5.01 12.36 -2.12
N ARG A 106 -5.06 11.03 -2.18
CA ARG A 106 -3.88 10.18 -2.26
C ARG A 106 -4.01 9.27 -3.48
N GLY A 107 -2.90 9.03 -4.16
CA GLY A 107 -2.89 8.17 -5.33
C GLY A 107 -1.50 7.87 -5.81
N PHE A 108 -1.38 7.61 -7.11
CA PHE A 108 -0.16 7.04 -7.69
C PHE A 108 0.33 7.88 -8.87
N ILE A 109 1.63 8.11 -8.95
CA ILE A 109 2.23 8.68 -10.15
C ILE A 109 2.11 7.68 -11.30
N THR A 110 1.58 8.12 -12.43
CA THR A 110 1.36 7.30 -13.63
C THR A 110 2.11 7.81 -14.85
N ALA A 111 2.51 9.09 -14.85
CA ALA A 111 3.41 9.65 -15.83
C ALA A 111 4.27 10.74 -15.19
N LEU A 112 5.46 10.94 -15.77
CA LEU A 112 6.40 12.01 -15.43
C LEU A 112 6.73 12.76 -16.71
N ALA A 113 6.71 14.08 -16.65
CA ALA A 113 7.10 14.98 -17.72
C ALA A 113 7.97 16.10 -17.13
N THR A 114 8.77 16.74 -17.98
CA THR A 114 9.50 17.95 -17.60
C THR A 114 8.95 19.08 -18.46
N ALA A 115 8.45 20.13 -17.82
CA ALA A 115 7.95 21.30 -18.49
C ALA A 115 9.11 22.11 -19.10
N PRO A 116 8.85 23.01 -20.07
CA PRO A 116 9.89 23.78 -20.75
C PRO A 116 10.70 24.70 -19.83
N ASP A 117 10.14 25.07 -18.68
CA ASP A 117 10.78 25.84 -17.61
C ASP A 117 11.66 24.98 -16.67
N GLY A 118 11.71 23.67 -16.91
CA GLY A 118 12.45 22.71 -16.10
C GLY A 118 11.66 22.15 -14.91
N GLU A 119 10.41 22.56 -14.67
CA GLU A 119 9.62 22.01 -13.58
C GLU A 119 9.13 20.59 -13.91
N HIS A 120 9.30 19.66 -12.97
CA HIS A 120 8.78 18.30 -13.11
C HIS A 120 7.26 18.29 -12.94
N GLN A 121 6.57 17.77 -13.95
CA GLN A 121 5.13 17.55 -13.94
C GLN A 121 4.83 16.07 -13.77
N CYS A 122 3.87 15.76 -12.89
CA CYS A 122 3.42 14.42 -12.60
C CYS A 122 1.96 14.27 -13.05
N THR A 123 1.63 13.11 -13.61
CA THR A 123 0.23 12.69 -13.75
C THR A 123 -0.11 11.74 -12.62
N VAL A 124 -0.98 12.14 -11.71
CA VAL A 124 -1.39 11.37 -10.54
C VAL A 124 -2.76 10.75 -10.78
N ARG A 125 -2.88 9.44 -10.61
CA ARG A 125 -4.16 8.73 -10.63
C ARG A 125 -4.66 8.50 -9.22
N ILE A 126 -5.86 9.00 -8.93
CA ILE A 126 -6.54 8.80 -7.64
C ILE A 126 -7.54 7.64 -7.76
N PRO A 127 -7.52 6.65 -6.85
CA PRO A 127 -8.54 5.62 -6.80
C PRO A 127 -9.96 6.20 -6.77
N GLY A 128 -10.80 5.79 -7.73
CA GLY A 128 -12.17 6.28 -7.85
C GLY A 128 -12.35 7.61 -8.59
N ILE A 129 -11.26 8.22 -9.09
CA ILE A 129 -11.32 9.32 -10.06
C ILE A 129 -10.80 8.80 -11.40
N ASN A 130 -11.57 8.93 -12.46
CA ASN A 130 -11.24 8.34 -13.77
C ASN A 130 -10.16 9.13 -14.52
N GLU A 131 -10.00 10.41 -14.21
CA GLU A 131 -9.05 11.30 -14.85
C GLU A 131 -7.75 11.35 -14.06
N GLY A 132 -6.62 11.29 -14.77
CA GLY A 132 -5.31 11.59 -14.19
C GLY A 132 -5.18 13.09 -13.96
N LEU A 133 -4.74 13.47 -12.78
CA LEU A 133 -4.52 14.87 -12.42
C LEU A 133 -3.10 15.26 -12.79
N HIS A 134 -2.96 16.28 -13.63
CA HIS A 134 -1.67 16.86 -13.98
C HIS A 134 -1.30 17.91 -12.94
N VAL A 135 -0.21 17.68 -12.23
CA VAL A 135 0.23 18.50 -11.10
C VAL A 135 1.72 18.69 -11.12
N ALA A 136 2.19 19.81 -10.60
CA ALA A 136 3.61 20.01 -10.38
C ALA A 136 4.10 19.07 -9.26
N ALA A 137 5.32 18.55 -9.42
CA ALA A 137 5.99 17.76 -8.39
C ALA A 137 6.07 18.52 -7.05
N SER A 138 6.22 19.85 -7.11
CA SER A 138 6.24 20.74 -5.95
C SER A 138 4.95 20.74 -5.12
N GLU A 139 3.81 20.36 -5.71
CA GLU A 139 2.50 20.27 -5.04
C GLU A 139 2.24 18.91 -4.39
N LEU A 140 3.13 17.96 -4.62
CA LEU A 140 3.03 16.61 -4.09
C LEU A 140 3.98 16.40 -2.93
N GLU A 141 3.56 15.53 -2.03
CA GLU A 141 4.40 14.92 -1.03
C GLU A 141 4.09 13.43 -0.95
N PRO A 142 5.01 12.63 -0.39
CA PRO A 142 4.79 11.21 -0.21
C PRO A 142 3.55 10.93 0.66
N ALA A 143 2.74 9.95 0.26
CA ALA A 143 1.49 9.64 0.95
C ALA A 143 1.74 8.93 2.29
N ASP A 144 0.86 9.20 3.26
CA ASP A 144 0.74 8.34 4.44
C ASP A 144 0.48 6.89 4.04
N ALA A 145 1.10 5.95 4.75
CA ALA A 145 0.96 4.53 4.45
C ALA A 145 -0.47 4.03 4.63
N LEU A 146 -0.87 3.06 3.81
CA LEU A 146 -2.10 2.32 4.06
C LEU A 146 -1.92 1.48 5.33
N LEU A 147 -2.79 1.68 6.32
CA LEU A 147 -2.76 0.84 7.52
C LEU A 147 -3.02 -0.63 7.16
N PRO A 148 -2.19 -1.58 7.65
CA PRO A 148 -2.35 -2.99 7.36
C PRO A 148 -3.79 -3.48 7.56
N LEU A 149 -4.26 -4.28 6.61
CA LEU A 149 -5.60 -4.87 6.64
C LEU A 149 -5.48 -6.39 6.47
N PRO A 150 -5.74 -7.18 7.53
CA PRO A 150 -5.87 -8.62 7.38
C PRO A 150 -7.13 -8.95 6.59
N THR A 151 -6.97 -9.72 5.52
CA THR A 151 -8.07 -10.28 4.72
C THR A 151 -8.15 -11.78 4.94
N ARG A 152 -9.33 -12.36 4.76
CA ARG A 152 -9.53 -13.82 4.95
C ARG A 152 -9.05 -14.62 3.74
N THR A 153 -9.04 -14.00 2.56
CA THR A 153 -8.82 -14.70 1.29
C THR A 153 -7.52 -14.30 0.57
N ALA A 154 -6.83 -13.24 1.00
CA ALA A 154 -5.63 -12.73 0.35
C ALA A 154 -4.47 -12.38 1.30
N GLY A 155 -4.56 -12.75 2.58
CA GLY A 155 -3.53 -12.42 3.59
C GLY A 155 -3.60 -10.97 4.05
N VAL A 156 -2.48 -10.42 4.52
CA VAL A 156 -2.42 -9.03 5.01
C VAL A 156 -2.02 -8.10 3.87
N VAL A 157 -2.82 -7.06 3.64
CA VAL A 157 -2.54 -6.02 2.63
C VAL A 157 -1.97 -4.79 3.34
N THR A 158 -0.75 -4.41 2.99
CA THR A 158 0.01 -3.32 3.64
C THR A 158 0.19 -2.08 2.75
N HIS A 159 0.06 -2.21 1.43
CA HIS A 159 0.22 -1.09 0.48
C HIS A 159 -1.08 -0.78 -0.27
N ALA A 160 -1.26 0.49 -0.65
CA ALA A 160 -2.45 0.90 -1.40
C ALA A 160 -2.49 0.25 -2.79
N ARG A 161 -1.33 0.10 -3.43
CA ARG A 161 -1.19 -0.64 -4.70
C ARG A 161 -1.63 -2.10 -4.59
N ASP A 162 -1.25 -2.77 -3.51
CA ASP A 162 -1.62 -4.17 -3.29
C ASP A 162 -3.10 -4.29 -3.01
N ALA A 163 -3.69 -3.31 -2.32
CA ALA A 163 -5.13 -3.22 -2.15
C ALA A 163 -5.85 -3.10 -3.50
N GLU A 164 -5.38 -2.27 -4.43
CA GLU A 164 -5.97 -2.17 -5.78
C GLU A 164 -5.92 -3.50 -6.54
N SER A 165 -4.77 -4.17 -6.51
CA SER A 165 -4.58 -5.45 -7.19
C SER A 165 -5.47 -6.53 -6.57
N THR A 166 -5.51 -6.60 -5.24
CA THR A 166 -6.33 -7.55 -4.49
C THR A 166 -7.83 -7.33 -4.72
N ILE A 167 -8.30 -6.07 -4.75
CA ILE A 167 -9.70 -5.73 -5.09
C ILE A 167 -10.06 -6.26 -6.48
N VAL A 168 -9.19 -6.02 -7.48
CA VAL A 168 -9.41 -6.48 -8.85
C VAL A 168 -9.44 -8.00 -8.90
N ASP A 169 -8.49 -8.68 -8.25
CA ASP A 169 -8.39 -10.15 -8.29
C ASP A 169 -9.59 -10.83 -7.61
N ILE A 170 -10.01 -10.33 -6.44
CA ILE A 170 -11.22 -10.82 -5.75
C ILE A 170 -12.46 -10.59 -6.61
N ALA A 171 -12.63 -9.38 -7.18
CA ALA A 171 -13.78 -9.07 -8.02
C ALA A 171 -13.82 -9.90 -9.31
N VAL A 172 -12.66 -10.18 -9.93
CA VAL A 172 -12.53 -11.07 -11.09
C VAL A 172 -12.91 -12.50 -10.72
N ARG A 173 -12.44 -13.01 -9.57
CA ARG A 173 -12.79 -14.35 -9.07
C ARG A 173 -14.29 -14.47 -8.86
N LEU A 174 -14.90 -13.53 -8.16
CA LEU A 174 -16.35 -13.47 -7.92
C LEU A 174 -17.14 -13.39 -9.23
N LYS A 175 -16.70 -12.57 -10.20
CA LYS A 175 -17.36 -12.45 -11.50
C LYS A 175 -17.29 -13.74 -12.30
N ARG A 176 -16.15 -14.43 -12.31
CA ARG A 176 -15.99 -15.74 -12.97
C ARG A 176 -16.87 -16.81 -12.32
N ALA A 177 -16.91 -16.86 -10.98
CA ALA A 177 -17.79 -17.77 -10.26
C ALA A 177 -19.26 -17.56 -10.64
N ALA A 178 -19.72 -16.30 -10.66
CA ALA A 178 -21.07 -15.95 -11.06
C ALA A 178 -21.38 -16.33 -12.52
N ASN A 179 -20.45 -16.10 -13.46
CA ASN A 179 -20.62 -16.50 -14.87
C ASN A 179 -20.73 -18.03 -15.03
N ASN A 180 -20.16 -18.80 -14.10
CA ASN A 180 -20.21 -20.26 -14.09
C ASN A 180 -21.38 -20.81 -13.25
N GLY A 181 -22.28 -19.94 -12.77
CA GLY A 181 -23.44 -20.34 -11.94
C GLY A 181 -23.07 -20.81 -10.52
N LEU A 182 -21.86 -20.51 -10.05
CA LEU A 182 -21.43 -20.84 -8.69
C LEU A 182 -21.95 -19.83 -7.67
N VAL A 183 -22.22 -20.32 -6.45
CA VAL A 183 -22.61 -19.48 -5.31
C VAL A 183 -21.47 -18.50 -4.99
N PRO A 184 -21.76 -17.21 -4.77
CA PRO A 184 -20.75 -16.23 -4.42
C PRO A 184 -20.12 -16.55 -3.06
N ASP A 185 -18.79 -16.45 -3.00
CA ASP A 185 -18.02 -16.59 -1.77
C ASP A 185 -18.25 -15.36 -0.86
N GLU A 186 -18.96 -15.57 0.25
CA GLU A 186 -19.28 -14.52 1.23
C GLU A 186 -18.04 -13.90 1.88
N GLN A 187 -16.97 -14.68 2.09
CA GLN A 187 -15.73 -14.17 2.66
C GLN A 187 -15.03 -13.24 1.66
N ALA A 188 -15.01 -13.64 0.39
CA ALA A 188 -14.48 -12.80 -0.68
C ALA A 188 -15.29 -11.49 -0.84
N LEU A 189 -16.62 -11.53 -0.70
CA LEU A 189 -17.45 -10.32 -0.71
C LEU A 189 -17.15 -9.40 0.48
N ALA A 190 -16.98 -9.97 1.67
CA ALA A 190 -16.62 -9.20 2.86
C ALA A 190 -15.23 -8.55 2.73
N ASP A 191 -14.23 -9.30 2.26
CA ASP A 191 -12.87 -8.79 2.01
C ASP A 191 -12.89 -7.67 0.95
N LEU A 192 -13.64 -7.86 -0.14
CA LEU A 192 -13.80 -6.85 -1.20
C LEU A 192 -14.40 -5.54 -0.64
N ALA A 193 -15.45 -5.64 0.18
CA ALA A 193 -16.07 -4.48 0.80
C ALA A 193 -15.11 -3.76 1.76
N GLN A 194 -14.37 -4.52 2.59
CA GLN A 194 -13.40 -3.96 3.53
C GLN A 194 -12.22 -3.27 2.82
N LEU A 195 -11.63 -3.92 1.82
CA LEU A 195 -10.52 -3.35 1.03
C LEU A 195 -10.95 -2.08 0.31
N THR A 196 -12.13 -2.10 -0.32
CA THR A 196 -12.66 -0.93 -1.04
C THR A 196 -12.93 0.24 -0.08
N MET A 197 -13.47 -0.04 1.11
CA MET A 197 -13.70 0.96 2.15
C MET A 197 -12.39 1.51 2.74
N ARG A 198 -11.36 0.66 2.88
CA ARG A 198 -10.05 1.09 3.38
C ARG A 198 -9.34 1.97 2.35
N LEU A 199 -9.36 1.56 1.09
CA LEU A 199 -8.77 2.33 -0.01
C LEU A 199 -9.51 3.66 -0.23
N SER A 200 -10.84 3.70 -0.05
CA SER A 200 -11.60 4.95 -0.16
C SER A 200 -11.19 5.97 0.91
N ARG A 201 -11.06 5.53 2.17
CA ARG A 201 -10.58 6.39 3.26
C ARG A 201 -9.16 6.88 3.05
N TRP A 202 -8.29 6.02 2.53
CA TRP A 202 -6.90 6.38 2.24
C TRP A 202 -6.81 7.38 1.09
N SER A 203 -7.48 7.12 -0.03
CA SER A 203 -7.44 7.97 -1.24
C SER A 203 -8.26 9.26 -1.16
N GLY A 204 -9.18 9.35 -0.18
CA GLY A 204 -10.19 10.42 -0.13
C GLY A 204 -11.34 10.23 -1.13
N GLY A 205 -11.41 9.07 -1.81
CA GLY A 205 -12.47 8.72 -2.76
C GLY A 205 -13.71 8.09 -2.13
N ARG A 206 -14.68 7.69 -2.96
CA ARG A 206 -15.88 6.94 -2.55
C ARG A 206 -15.76 5.46 -2.95
N PRO A 207 -16.20 4.50 -2.12
CA PRO A 207 -16.14 3.07 -2.45
C PRO A 207 -16.77 2.72 -3.81
N ASP A 208 -17.97 3.24 -4.09
CA ASP A 208 -18.67 2.99 -5.35
C ASP A 208 -17.96 3.58 -6.56
N ALA A 209 -17.21 4.66 -6.36
CA ALA A 209 -16.42 5.29 -7.41
C ALA A 209 -15.18 4.45 -7.73
N ILE A 210 -14.53 3.89 -6.70
CA ILE A 210 -13.41 2.95 -6.85
C ILE A 210 -13.85 1.70 -7.62
N MET A 211 -14.98 1.08 -7.25
CA MET A 211 -15.46 -0.11 -7.96
C MET A 211 -15.85 0.19 -9.41
N ARG A 212 -16.42 1.38 -9.67
CA ARG A 212 -16.70 1.84 -11.04
C ARG A 212 -15.42 2.06 -11.84
N HIS A 213 -14.40 2.69 -11.25
CA HIS A 213 -13.09 2.89 -11.86
C HIS A 213 -12.50 1.56 -12.34
N TYR A 214 -12.60 0.50 -11.52
CA TYR A 214 -12.05 -0.82 -11.89
C TYR A 214 -12.96 -1.68 -12.76
N TYR A 215 -14.19 -1.26 -13.05
CA TYR A 215 -15.19 -2.08 -13.72
C TYR A 215 -14.68 -2.66 -15.05
N ASP A 216 -14.12 -1.82 -15.93
CA ASP A 216 -13.62 -2.26 -17.23
C ASP A 216 -12.42 -3.20 -17.11
N ARG A 217 -11.57 -3.01 -16.10
CA ARG A 217 -10.44 -3.90 -15.81
C ARG A 217 -10.95 -5.26 -15.35
N ILE A 218 -11.91 -5.28 -14.42
CA ILE A 218 -12.55 -6.49 -13.91
C ILE A 218 -13.25 -7.25 -15.04
N MET A 219 -14.06 -6.57 -15.85
CA MET A 219 -14.80 -7.19 -16.95
C MET A 219 -13.88 -7.78 -18.03
N ARG A 220 -12.81 -7.06 -18.41
CA ARG A 220 -11.80 -7.58 -19.34
C ARG A 220 -11.07 -8.80 -18.78
N ALA A 221 -10.63 -8.73 -17.53
CA ALA A 221 -9.91 -9.82 -16.88
C ALA A 221 -10.79 -11.07 -16.66
N ALA A 222 -12.06 -10.88 -16.29
CA ALA A 222 -13.01 -11.98 -16.10
C ALA A 222 -13.30 -12.77 -17.39
N ARG A 223 -13.29 -12.09 -18.55
CA ARG A 223 -13.48 -12.72 -19.88
C ARG A 223 -12.27 -13.51 -20.35
N LYS A 224 -11.06 -13.15 -19.90
CA LYS A 224 -9.85 -13.90 -20.25
C LYS A 224 -9.90 -15.24 -19.50
N PRO A 225 -9.83 -16.39 -20.19
CA PRO A 225 -9.72 -17.68 -19.50
C PRO A 225 -8.50 -17.62 -18.58
N SER A 226 -8.63 -18.12 -17.36
CA SER A 226 -7.46 -18.31 -16.50
C SER A 226 -6.47 -19.13 -17.30
N ARG A 227 -5.26 -18.60 -17.54
CA ARG A 227 -4.15 -19.41 -18.03
C ARG A 227 -4.03 -20.53 -17.01
N GLY A 228 -4.51 -21.70 -17.39
CA GLY A 228 -4.53 -22.86 -16.53
C GLY A 228 -3.11 -23.09 -16.06
N ARG A 229 -2.97 -23.38 -14.76
CA ARG A 229 -1.88 -24.22 -14.25
C ARG A 229 -1.69 -25.36 -15.27
N PRO A 230 -0.47 -25.68 -15.74
CA PRO A 230 -0.30 -26.78 -16.68
C PRO A 230 -0.85 -28.04 -15.98
N GLY A 231 -2.02 -28.50 -16.44
CA GLY A 231 -2.49 -29.83 -16.12
C GLY A 231 -1.48 -30.84 -16.65
N PRO A 232 -1.43 -32.05 -16.07
CA PRO A 232 -0.47 -33.06 -16.47
C PRO A 232 -0.53 -33.23 -17.98
N ASP A 233 0.64 -33.04 -18.57
CA ASP A 233 0.90 -32.89 -19.99
C ASP A 233 0.13 -33.95 -20.81
N ALA A 234 -0.54 -33.54 -21.88
CA ALA A 234 -1.15 -34.48 -22.82
C ALA A 234 -0.08 -35.42 -23.42
N ALA A 235 1.20 -35.00 -23.40
CA ALA A 235 2.35 -35.84 -23.71
C ALA A 235 2.51 -37.05 -22.76
N ALA A 236 2.10 -36.95 -21.49
CA ALA A 236 2.19 -38.05 -20.52
C ALA A 236 1.10 -39.12 -20.73
N ARG A 237 0.02 -38.82 -21.46
CA ARG A 237 -1.04 -39.80 -21.78
C ARG A 237 -0.76 -40.64 -23.02
N LEU A 238 0.16 -40.21 -23.89
CA LEU A 238 0.56 -40.98 -25.08
C LEU A 238 1.67 -42.01 -24.79
N ALA A 239 2.41 -41.86 -23.68
CA ALA A 239 3.48 -42.80 -23.30
C ALA A 239 2.99 -44.09 -22.61
N ALA A 240 1.69 -44.21 -22.30
CA ALA A 240 1.13 -45.38 -21.61
C ALA A 240 0.36 -46.35 -22.52
N THR A 241 0.32 -46.07 -23.84
CA THR A 241 -0.39 -46.89 -24.84
C THR A 241 0.52 -47.68 -25.77
N GLU A 242 1.84 -47.60 -25.61
CA GLU A 242 2.79 -48.34 -26.44
C GLU A 242 3.83 -49.05 -25.57
N PHE A 243 3.46 -50.19 -24.97
CA PHE A 243 4.39 -51.32 -24.79
C PHE A 243 3.58 -52.63 -24.74
N PRO A 244 3.86 -53.61 -25.62
CA PRO A 244 3.32 -54.96 -25.55
C PRO A 244 3.93 -55.79 -24.42
#